data_AF-A0A1I2HLA1-F1
#
_entry.id   AF-A0A1I2HLA1-F1
#
_cell.length_a   1.000
_cell.length_b   1.000
_cell.length_c   1.000
_cell.angle_alpha   90.00
_cell.angle_beta   90.00
_cell.angle_gamma   90.00
#
_symmetry.space_group_name_H-M   'P 1'
#
loop_
_entity.id
_entity.type
_entity.pdbx_description
1 polymer ?
#
loop_
_entity_poly.entity_id
_entity_poly.type
_entity_poly.pdbx_seq_one_letter_code
_entity_poly.pdbx_strand_id
1 'polypeptide(L)'
;MRRTTALTTTLLALALAGTALAGCSSSDDKSDASDKPSGQASGQASGQASASTQPTGSAAAPTTTAATVPTRSGNGRLDYTGDASGTAVFTGAISCEVVAGKLIGVTAPDKTDASAPRYPTFIATTAGPQKLALLDISAEQSFSSRQSGTVSGGKSGGTWKVTVKDLVIEAGMTGGSGQKVTVNGSLTCTKTTGH
;
A
#
# COMPACT_ATOMS: atom_id res chain seq x y z
N MET A 1 19.78 -45.00 -18.54
CA MET A 1 18.37 -45.37 -18.76
C MET A 1 17.57 -44.09 -18.94
N ARG A 2 17.17 -43.77 -20.18
CA ARG A 2 16.43 -42.54 -20.52
C ARG A 2 14.94 -42.81 -20.31
N ARG A 3 14.29 -42.07 -19.40
CA ARG A 3 12.84 -42.09 -19.23
C ARG A 3 12.26 -40.82 -19.83
N THR A 4 11.72 -40.96 -21.04
CA THR A 4 10.84 -40.03 -21.71
C THR A 4 9.45 -40.16 -21.09
N THR A 5 8.96 -39.13 -20.43
CA THR A 5 7.57 -39.07 -19.92
C THR A 5 6.82 -38.01 -20.72
N ALA A 6 5.71 -38.44 -21.31
CA ALA A 6 4.92 -37.73 -22.30
C ALA A 6 4.18 -36.50 -21.74
N LEU A 7 4.06 -35.47 -22.59
CA LEU A 7 3.21 -34.31 -22.38
C LEU A 7 1.73 -34.69 -22.55
N THR A 8 0.90 -34.40 -21.56
CA THR A 8 -0.56 -34.35 -21.70
C THR A 8 -1.01 -32.90 -21.76
N THR A 9 -1.31 -32.45 -22.98
CA THR A 9 -1.95 -31.17 -23.29
C THR A 9 -3.46 -31.28 -23.09
N THR A 10 -4.00 -30.64 -22.07
CA THR A 10 -5.46 -30.42 -21.93
C THR A 10 -5.80 -29.02 -22.43
N LEU A 11 -6.37 -28.98 -23.63
CA LEU A 11 -7.08 -27.83 -24.20
C LEU A 11 -8.43 -27.68 -23.45
N LEU A 12 -8.67 -26.54 -22.80
CA LEU A 12 -10.01 -26.12 -22.42
C LEU A 12 -10.35 -24.79 -23.09
N ALA A 13 -11.45 -24.81 -23.83
CA ALA A 13 -11.95 -23.76 -24.70
C ALA A 13 -12.70 -22.64 -23.95
N LEU A 14 -12.74 -21.49 -24.62
CA LEU A 14 -13.41 -20.23 -24.26
C LEU A 14 -14.92 -20.37 -24.02
N ALA A 15 -15.45 -19.53 -23.12
CA ALA A 15 -16.80 -19.00 -23.21
C ALA A 15 -16.79 -17.49 -22.90
N LEU A 16 -17.06 -16.67 -23.93
CA LEU A 16 -17.42 -15.27 -23.80
C LEU A 16 -18.89 -15.14 -23.42
N ALA A 17 -19.22 -14.26 -22.48
CA ALA A 17 -20.55 -13.69 -22.35
C ALA A 17 -20.41 -12.22 -21.94
N GLY A 18 -20.78 -11.32 -22.86
CA GLY A 18 -20.94 -9.90 -22.59
C GLY A 18 -22.37 -9.60 -22.16
N THR A 19 -22.52 -8.57 -21.33
CA THR A 19 -23.74 -7.76 -21.23
C THR A 19 -23.34 -6.32 -20.99
N ALA A 20 -23.68 -5.46 -21.95
CA ALA A 20 -23.72 -4.02 -21.81
C ALA A 20 -25.04 -3.63 -21.14
N LEU A 21 -24.99 -2.68 -20.20
CA LEU A 21 -26.17 -1.92 -19.77
C LEU A 21 -25.83 -0.44 -19.83
N ALA A 22 -26.58 0.23 -20.71
CA ALA A 22 -26.68 1.67 -20.85
C ALA A 22 -27.32 2.31 -19.62
N GLY A 23 -27.05 3.60 -19.40
CA GLY A 23 -27.76 4.39 -18.39
C GLY A 23 -27.22 5.80 -18.21
N CYS A 24 -27.38 6.66 -19.22
CA CYS A 24 -27.42 8.10 -19.02
C CYS A 24 -28.68 8.47 -18.21
N SER A 25 -28.55 9.33 -17.21
CA SER A 25 -29.66 10.22 -16.82
C SER A 25 -29.12 11.53 -16.29
N SER A 26 -29.47 12.60 -17.00
CA SER A 26 -29.42 14.00 -16.58
C SER A 26 -30.27 14.23 -15.33
N SER A 27 -29.92 15.26 -14.55
CA SER A 27 -30.79 16.43 -14.32
C SER A 27 -30.07 17.52 -13.50
N ASP A 28 -30.37 18.75 -13.90
CA ASP A 28 -30.02 20.05 -13.33
C ASP A 28 -30.42 20.25 -11.87
N ASP A 29 -29.65 21.06 -11.14
CA ASP A 29 -30.20 21.94 -10.10
C ASP A 29 -29.43 23.26 -10.09
N LYS A 30 -30.14 24.33 -10.46
CA LYS A 30 -29.78 25.72 -10.20
C LYS A 30 -30.16 26.05 -8.76
N SER A 31 -29.30 26.75 -8.04
CA SER A 31 -29.70 27.51 -6.87
C SER A 31 -28.96 28.84 -6.87
N ASP A 32 -29.68 29.86 -7.33
CA ASP A 32 -29.48 31.26 -6.96
C ASP A 32 -29.71 31.44 -5.45
N ALA A 33 -28.85 32.21 -4.79
CA ALA A 33 -29.23 33.32 -3.89
C ALA A 33 -28.00 33.79 -3.08
N SER A 34 -27.49 34.94 -3.51
CA SER A 34 -27.33 36.19 -2.75
C SER A 34 -26.79 36.24 -1.30
N ASP A 35 -26.06 37.35 -1.10
CA ASP A 35 -25.89 38.15 0.12
C ASP A 35 -24.63 37.95 1.00
N LYS A 36 -23.67 38.86 0.73
CA LYS A 36 -22.82 39.58 1.72
C LYS A 36 -23.73 40.19 2.83
N PRO A 37 -23.26 40.58 4.04
CA PRO A 37 -22.01 41.33 4.26
C PRO A 37 -21.23 41.12 5.59
N SER A 38 -20.03 41.71 5.62
CA SER A 38 -19.35 42.40 6.74
C SER A 38 -19.12 41.69 8.09
N GLY A 39 -17.85 41.67 8.52
CA GLY A 39 -17.46 41.35 9.90
C GLY A 39 -15.98 41.53 10.15
N GLN A 40 -15.56 42.78 10.29
CA GLN A 40 -14.25 43.25 10.72
C GLN A 40 -14.05 43.02 12.23
N ALA A 41 -12.89 42.50 12.66
CA ALA A 41 -12.21 42.96 13.87
C ALA A 41 -10.84 42.29 14.07
N SER A 42 -9.83 43.16 14.03
CA SER A 42 -8.48 43.05 14.58
C SER A 42 -8.46 42.76 16.08
N GLY A 43 -7.43 42.03 16.55
CA GLY A 43 -7.17 41.82 17.98
C GLY A 43 -5.76 41.31 18.23
N GLN A 44 -4.80 42.23 18.24
CA GLN A 44 -3.44 42.09 18.74
C GLN A 44 -3.47 42.10 20.28
N ALA A 45 -2.79 41.16 20.95
CA ALA A 45 -2.15 41.41 22.24
C ALA A 45 -1.18 40.28 22.64
N SER A 46 0.01 40.75 23.01
CA SER A 46 1.18 40.09 23.59
C SER A 46 1.07 39.86 25.09
N GLY A 47 1.93 38.97 25.61
CA GLY A 47 2.26 38.79 27.03
C GLY A 47 1.51 37.61 27.66
N GLN A 48 2.05 36.82 28.59
CA GLN A 48 3.21 37.01 29.45
C GLN A 48 3.50 35.67 30.13
N ALA A 49 4.77 35.41 30.43
CA ALA A 49 5.22 34.26 31.21
C ALA A 49 4.70 34.33 32.66
N SER A 50 4.46 33.18 33.28
CA SER A 50 4.59 33.01 34.72
C SER A 50 4.89 31.55 35.08
N ALA A 51 5.77 31.42 36.06
CA ALA A 51 6.50 30.23 36.42
C ALA A 51 5.79 29.35 37.45
N SER A 52 6.23 28.09 37.47
CA SER A 52 6.38 27.19 38.62
C SER A 52 5.15 26.83 39.47
N THR A 53 4.70 25.57 39.39
CA THR A 53 4.67 24.69 40.56
C THR A 53 4.58 23.21 40.15
N GLN A 54 5.51 22.39 40.65
CA GLN A 54 5.38 20.93 40.69
C GLN A 54 4.44 20.55 41.84
N PRO A 55 3.60 19.53 41.66
CA PRO A 55 3.57 18.49 42.69
C PRO A 55 3.68 17.07 42.12
N THR A 56 4.22 16.25 42.99
CA THR A 56 4.45 14.81 42.94
C THR A 56 3.22 13.96 42.63
N GLY A 57 3.42 12.93 41.81
CA GLY A 57 2.84 11.60 41.99
C GLY A 57 1.41 11.37 41.48
N SER A 58 1.30 10.79 40.28
CA SER A 58 0.28 9.78 39.97
C SER A 58 0.69 8.99 38.72
N ALA A 59 0.49 7.68 38.79
CA ALA A 59 0.91 6.69 37.82
C ALA A 59 0.55 7.07 36.38
N ALA A 60 1.56 7.16 35.51
CA ALA A 60 1.34 7.31 34.08
C ALA A 60 0.79 5.98 33.53
N ALA A 61 -0.49 5.98 33.17
CA ALA A 61 -1.04 5.01 32.23
C ALA A 61 -0.25 5.12 30.91
N PRO A 62 0.05 4.01 30.21
CA PRO A 62 0.70 4.08 28.90
C PRO A 62 -0.29 4.73 27.93
N THR A 63 -0.11 6.02 27.70
CA THR A 63 -0.72 6.70 26.56
C THR A 63 -0.05 6.12 25.33
N THR A 64 -0.77 5.26 24.62
CA THR A 64 -0.45 4.86 23.25
C THR A 64 -0.51 6.10 22.37
N THR A 65 0.58 6.87 22.37
CA THR A 65 0.83 7.85 21.32
C THR A 65 0.91 7.05 20.03
N ALA A 66 -0.18 7.08 19.25
CA ALA A 66 -0.15 6.64 17.87
C ALA A 66 1.07 7.31 17.23
N ALA A 67 2.04 6.51 16.82
CA ALA A 67 3.23 7.01 16.17
C ALA A 67 2.77 7.83 14.95
N THR A 68 2.91 9.15 15.04
CA THR A 68 2.78 10.04 13.90
C THR A 68 3.84 9.58 12.91
N VAL A 69 3.45 8.78 11.92
CA VAL A 69 4.34 8.33 10.85
C VAL A 69 4.82 9.59 10.12
N PRO A 70 6.11 9.96 10.21
CA PRO A 70 6.59 11.14 9.53
C PRO A 70 6.49 10.92 8.02
N THR A 71 5.79 11.83 7.33
CA THR A 71 5.65 11.83 5.88
C THR A 71 6.98 12.22 5.24
N ARG A 72 7.91 11.27 5.07
CA ARG A 72 9.10 11.46 4.24
C ARG A 72 8.76 11.22 2.76
N SER A 73 9.20 12.16 1.92
CA SER A 73 8.89 12.25 0.48
C SER A 73 9.30 11.00 -0.31
N GLY A 74 8.32 10.18 -0.66
CA GLY A 74 8.44 9.05 -1.57
C GLY A 74 7.08 8.66 -2.10
N ASN A 75 7.02 7.97 -3.24
CA ASN A 75 5.77 7.40 -3.75
C ASN A 75 5.23 6.30 -2.85
N GLY A 76 6.02 5.77 -1.90
CA GLY A 76 5.51 4.86 -0.88
C GLY A 76 6.48 4.60 0.25
N ARG A 77 5.95 4.09 1.36
CA ARG A 77 6.70 3.68 2.55
C ARG A 77 6.09 2.42 3.13
N LEU A 78 6.91 1.41 3.34
CA LEU A 78 6.55 0.18 4.04
C LEU A 78 7.49 0.01 5.24
N ASP A 79 6.91 -0.11 6.42
CA ASP A 79 7.61 -0.53 7.62
C ASP A 79 7.50 -2.04 7.75
N TYR A 80 8.58 -2.66 8.18
CA TYR A 80 8.62 -4.08 8.46
C TYR A 80 9.19 -4.30 9.86
N THR A 81 8.65 -5.30 10.57
CA THR A 81 9.08 -5.70 11.92
C THR A 81 9.06 -7.22 12.05
N GLY A 82 9.77 -7.78 13.03
CA GLY A 82 9.91 -9.22 13.21
C GLY A 82 11.38 -9.63 13.22
N ASP A 83 11.71 -10.71 12.51
CA ASP A 83 13.09 -11.20 12.38
C ASP A 83 14.02 -10.19 11.69
N ALA A 84 13.44 -9.26 10.93
CA ALA A 84 14.08 -8.03 10.49
C ALA A 84 13.16 -6.85 10.77
N SER A 85 13.76 -5.68 11.04
CA SER A 85 12.99 -4.45 11.28
C SER A 85 13.59 -3.26 10.55
N GLY A 86 12.75 -2.38 10.02
CA GLY A 86 13.18 -1.18 9.31
C GLY A 86 12.08 -0.56 8.47
N THR A 87 12.49 0.33 7.56
CA THR A 87 11.60 1.08 6.67
C THR A 87 12.14 1.00 5.24
N ALA A 88 11.32 0.48 4.33
CA ALA A 88 11.51 0.59 2.89
C ALA A 88 10.81 1.86 2.37
N VAL A 89 11.57 2.78 1.77
CA VAL A 89 11.03 3.98 1.11
C VAL A 89 11.16 3.82 -0.40
N PHE A 90 10.06 3.96 -1.11
CA PHE A 90 9.99 3.84 -2.56
C PHE A 90 9.86 5.23 -3.18
N THR A 91 10.94 5.72 -3.80
CA THR A 91 10.96 7.02 -4.49
C THR A 91 10.71 6.88 -5.99
N GLY A 92 10.92 5.68 -6.55
CA GLY A 92 10.67 5.37 -7.96
C GLY A 92 9.19 5.24 -8.31
N ALA A 93 8.91 5.03 -9.60
CA ALA A 93 7.55 4.76 -10.07
C ALA A 93 6.99 3.48 -9.45
N ILE A 94 5.70 3.49 -9.13
CA ILE A 94 4.96 2.35 -8.58
C ILE A 94 3.86 1.98 -9.56
N SER A 95 3.84 0.71 -9.99
CA SER A 95 2.81 0.18 -10.88
C SER A 95 1.76 -0.56 -10.09
N CYS A 96 0.50 -0.32 -10.42
CA CYS A 96 -0.64 -1.03 -9.84
C CYS A 96 -1.47 -1.63 -10.96
N GLU A 97 -1.84 -2.89 -10.79
CA GLU A 97 -2.71 -3.60 -11.72
C GLU A 97 -4.12 -3.67 -11.13
N VAL A 98 -5.10 -3.23 -11.91
CA VAL A 98 -6.49 -3.09 -11.49
C VAL A 98 -7.37 -3.79 -12.51
N VAL A 99 -8.30 -4.62 -12.04
CA VAL A 99 -9.29 -5.27 -12.90
C VAL A 99 -10.66 -5.09 -12.28
N ALA A 100 -11.62 -4.61 -13.07
CA ALA A 100 -12.99 -4.33 -12.63
C ALA A 100 -13.00 -3.45 -11.36
N GLY A 101 -12.17 -2.40 -11.35
CA GLY A 101 -12.03 -1.47 -10.22
C GLY A 101 -11.43 -2.07 -8.93
N LYS A 102 -10.83 -3.26 -8.97
CA LYS A 102 -10.16 -3.89 -7.82
C LYS A 102 -8.66 -4.03 -8.07
N LEU A 103 -7.85 -3.70 -7.06
CA LEU A 103 -6.42 -3.98 -7.10
C LEU A 103 -6.21 -5.50 -7.20
N ILE A 104 -5.44 -5.94 -8.19
CA ILE A 104 -5.01 -7.34 -8.35
C ILE A 104 -3.49 -7.52 -8.23
N GLY A 105 -2.71 -6.45 -8.39
CA GLY A 105 -1.26 -6.49 -8.32
C GLY A 105 -0.64 -5.13 -8.00
N VAL A 106 0.54 -5.14 -7.37
CA VAL A 106 1.39 -3.96 -7.17
C VAL A 106 2.85 -4.34 -7.33
N THR A 107 3.64 -3.45 -7.91
CA THR A 107 5.10 -3.59 -8.09
C THR A 107 5.76 -2.24 -7.82
N ALA A 108 6.73 -2.23 -6.90
CA ALA A 108 7.48 -1.05 -6.50
C ALA A 108 8.98 -1.42 -6.38
N PRO A 109 9.88 -0.81 -7.16
CA PRO A 109 9.59 0.06 -8.30
C PRO A 109 8.91 -0.71 -9.46
N ASP A 110 8.31 0.03 -10.40
CA ASP A 110 7.56 -0.49 -11.56
C ASP A 110 8.37 -1.39 -12.50
N LYS A 111 9.70 -1.34 -12.40
CA LYS A 111 10.63 -2.16 -13.17
C LYS A 111 11.67 -2.76 -12.24
N THR A 112 11.67 -4.08 -12.19
CA THR A 112 12.73 -4.89 -11.59
C THR A 112 13.50 -5.56 -12.72
N ASP A 113 14.78 -5.23 -12.85
CA ASP A 113 15.69 -5.91 -13.79
C ASP A 113 16.51 -6.91 -12.98
N ALA A 114 16.43 -8.18 -13.32
CA ALA A 114 17.20 -9.23 -12.63
C ALA A 114 18.72 -9.02 -12.76
N SER A 115 19.17 -8.33 -13.81
CA SER A 115 20.59 -8.02 -14.08
C SER A 115 21.06 -6.76 -13.33
N ALA A 116 20.13 -5.91 -12.92
CA ALA A 116 20.38 -4.68 -12.18
C ALA A 116 19.26 -4.48 -11.13
N PRO A 117 19.20 -5.35 -10.12
CA PRO A 117 18.12 -5.33 -9.15
C PRO A 117 18.11 -4.00 -8.41
N ARG A 118 16.90 -3.48 -8.17
CA ARG A 118 16.70 -2.26 -7.40
C ARG A 118 16.22 -2.65 -6.01
N TYR A 119 16.84 -2.06 -5.00
CA TYR A 119 16.44 -2.26 -3.61
C TYR A 119 16.01 -0.91 -3.00
N PRO A 120 14.96 -0.89 -2.17
CA PRO A 120 14.07 -2.01 -1.88
C PRO A 120 13.13 -2.33 -3.07
N THR A 121 12.65 -3.58 -3.15
CA THR A 121 11.60 -4.02 -4.06
C THR A 121 10.44 -4.62 -3.29
N PHE A 122 9.21 -4.30 -3.68
CA PHE A 122 7.98 -4.90 -3.17
C PHE A 122 7.06 -5.30 -4.32
N ILE A 123 6.60 -6.56 -4.29
CA ILE A 123 5.65 -7.10 -5.27
C ILE A 123 4.56 -7.84 -4.53
N ALA A 124 3.30 -7.61 -4.87
CA ALA A 124 2.19 -8.30 -4.24
C ALA A 124 1.05 -8.56 -5.23
N THR A 125 0.51 -9.79 -5.25
CA THR A 125 -0.71 -10.17 -5.99
C THR A 125 -1.89 -10.34 -5.04
N THR A 126 -2.96 -9.59 -5.25
CA THR A 126 -4.10 -9.51 -4.32
C THR A 126 -5.31 -10.33 -4.75
N ALA A 127 -5.27 -10.86 -5.97
CA ALA A 127 -6.32 -11.69 -6.57
C ALA A 127 -5.76 -13.03 -7.10
N GLY A 128 -6.67 -13.96 -7.38
CA GLY A 128 -6.34 -15.31 -7.83
C GLY A 128 -6.13 -16.30 -6.68
N PRO A 129 -5.94 -17.60 -7.02
CA PRO A 129 -5.82 -18.67 -6.04
C PRO A 129 -4.50 -18.65 -5.26
N GLN A 130 -3.56 -17.80 -5.66
CA GLN A 130 -2.19 -17.75 -5.16
C GLN A 130 -1.81 -16.28 -4.93
N LYS A 131 -2.32 -15.69 -3.85
CA LYS A 131 -1.88 -14.36 -3.43
C LYS A 131 -0.45 -14.47 -2.89
N LEU A 132 0.49 -13.79 -3.52
CA LEU A 132 1.91 -13.82 -3.19
C LEU A 132 2.37 -12.42 -2.79
N ALA A 133 3.32 -12.35 -1.88
CA ALA A 133 4.07 -11.13 -1.59
C ALA A 133 5.56 -11.42 -1.58
N LEU A 134 6.32 -10.47 -2.09
CA LEU A 134 7.77 -10.42 -2.11
C LEU A 134 8.21 -9.07 -1.56
N LEU A 135 9.18 -9.09 -0.65
CA LEU A 135 9.88 -7.91 -0.17
C LEU A 135 11.38 -8.19 -0.21
N ASP A 136 12.07 -7.54 -1.13
CA ASP A 136 13.53 -7.53 -1.19
C ASP A 136 14.05 -6.25 -0.57
N ILE A 137 14.77 -6.36 0.54
CA ILE A 137 15.35 -5.22 1.26
C ILE A 137 16.76 -4.94 0.72
N SER A 138 17.54 -5.99 0.48
CA SER A 138 18.86 -5.97 -0.15
C SER A 138 19.11 -7.27 -0.93
N ALA A 139 20.29 -7.42 -1.53
CA ALA A 139 20.66 -8.65 -2.24
C ALA A 139 20.71 -9.89 -1.32
N GLU A 140 20.98 -9.68 -0.03
CA GLU A 140 21.13 -10.72 0.99
C GLU A 140 19.85 -10.92 1.81
N GLN A 141 18.88 -10.01 1.69
CA GLN A 141 17.70 -9.99 2.55
C GLN A 141 16.41 -9.89 1.71
N SER A 142 15.77 -11.04 1.56
CA SER A 142 14.54 -11.22 0.78
C SER A 142 13.52 -12.07 1.55
N PHE A 143 12.26 -11.68 1.46
CA PHE A 143 11.13 -12.39 2.02
C PHE A 143 10.10 -12.64 0.92
N SER A 144 9.61 -13.88 0.81
CA SER A 144 8.59 -14.25 -0.17
C SER A 144 7.65 -15.31 0.39
N SER A 145 6.34 -15.05 0.40
CA SER A 145 5.36 -16.04 0.86
C SER A 145 4.01 -15.87 0.18
N ARG A 146 3.12 -16.84 0.43
CA ARG A 146 1.68 -16.58 0.28
C ARG A 146 1.29 -15.45 1.23
N GLN A 147 0.48 -14.53 0.74
CA GLN A 147 0.01 -13.41 1.57
C GLN A 147 -0.81 -13.94 2.74
N SER A 148 -0.35 -13.63 3.95
CA SER A 148 -1.15 -13.66 5.17
C SER A 148 -1.23 -12.24 5.69
N GLY A 149 -2.37 -11.59 5.50
CA GLY A 149 -2.57 -10.18 5.78
C GLY A 149 -3.34 -9.48 4.66
N THR A 150 -3.34 -8.15 4.67
CA THR A 150 -4.11 -7.35 3.70
C THR A 150 -3.19 -6.49 2.86
N VAL A 151 -3.23 -6.71 1.54
CA VAL A 151 -2.84 -5.72 0.55
C VAL A 151 -4.10 -5.32 -0.19
N SER A 152 -4.46 -4.05 -0.11
CA SER A 152 -5.67 -3.51 -0.73
C SER A 152 -5.35 -2.17 -1.38
N GLY A 153 -6.22 -1.70 -2.26
CA GLY A 153 -6.07 -0.38 -2.83
C GLY A 153 -7.40 0.21 -3.24
N GLY A 154 -7.41 1.52 -3.39
CA GLY A 154 -8.56 2.26 -3.89
C GLY A 154 -8.14 3.57 -4.55
N LYS A 155 -9.03 4.11 -5.38
CA LYS A 155 -8.83 5.41 -6.01
C LYS A 155 -9.14 6.52 -5.00
N SER A 156 -8.19 7.43 -4.80
CA SER A 156 -8.29 8.60 -3.93
C SER A 156 -7.75 9.83 -4.68
N GLY A 157 -8.60 10.83 -4.91
CA GLY A 157 -8.19 12.06 -5.62
C GLY A 157 -7.62 11.80 -7.02
N GLY A 158 -8.21 10.85 -7.77
CA GLY A 158 -7.73 10.48 -9.11
C GLY A 158 -6.58 9.47 -9.13
N THR A 159 -5.90 9.26 -8.00
CA THR A 159 -4.72 8.39 -7.89
C THR A 159 -5.04 7.11 -7.15
N TRP A 160 -4.48 5.98 -7.57
CA TRP A 160 -4.60 4.74 -6.80
C TRP A 160 -3.64 4.75 -5.61
N LYS A 161 -4.17 4.47 -4.42
CA LYS A 161 -3.38 4.26 -3.20
C LYS A 161 -3.52 2.81 -2.78
N VAL A 162 -2.39 2.18 -2.48
CA VAL A 162 -2.29 0.84 -1.92
C VAL A 162 -2.01 0.96 -0.44
N THR A 163 -2.73 0.19 0.35
CA THR A 163 -2.50 0.02 1.79
C THR A 163 -2.03 -1.41 2.02
N VAL A 164 -0.92 -1.53 2.72
CA VAL A 164 -0.40 -2.81 3.22
C VAL A 164 -0.63 -2.82 4.72
N LYS A 165 -1.34 -3.81 5.22
CA LYS A 165 -1.66 -3.93 6.64
C LYS A 165 -1.48 -5.36 7.12
N ASP A 166 -0.71 -5.51 8.18
CA ASP A 166 -0.42 -6.76 8.87
C ASP A 166 -0.02 -7.88 7.90
N LEU A 167 0.74 -7.53 6.85
CA LEU A 167 1.17 -8.48 5.83
C LEU A 167 2.39 -9.23 6.33
N VAL A 168 2.22 -10.47 6.74
CA VAL A 168 3.32 -11.34 7.12
C VAL A 168 3.94 -11.97 5.88
N ILE A 169 5.25 -11.78 5.71
CA ILE A 169 6.06 -12.35 4.64
C ILE A 169 7.17 -13.21 5.25
N GLU A 170 7.31 -14.44 4.77
CA GLU A 170 8.27 -15.41 5.29
C GLU A 170 9.51 -15.51 4.37
N ALA A 171 10.67 -15.82 4.92
CA ALA A 171 11.90 -16.00 4.15
C ALA A 171 11.86 -17.34 3.38
N GLY A 172 11.72 -17.25 2.05
CA GLY A 172 11.85 -18.35 1.10
C GLY A 172 10.66 -19.32 1.04
N MET A 173 10.09 -19.52 -0.15
CA MET A 173 9.25 -20.69 -0.46
C MET A 173 10.07 -22.00 -0.57
N THR A 174 11.39 -21.91 -0.49
CA THR A 174 12.37 -22.99 -0.62
C THR A 174 13.06 -23.29 0.73
N GLY A 175 12.28 -23.72 1.73
CA GLY A 175 12.79 -24.47 2.89
C GLY A 175 13.79 -23.76 3.81
N GLY A 176 13.81 -22.42 3.82
CA GLY A 176 14.57 -21.61 4.78
C GLY A 176 13.86 -21.48 6.13
N SER A 177 14.59 -21.00 7.14
CA SER A 177 14.35 -21.13 8.60
C SER A 177 13.10 -20.46 9.20
N GLY A 178 12.03 -20.23 8.44
CA GLY A 178 10.77 -19.70 8.96
C GLY A 178 10.85 -18.28 9.51
N GLN A 179 11.88 -17.50 9.13
CA GLN A 179 11.96 -16.08 9.47
C GLN A 179 10.79 -15.33 8.85
N LYS A 180 10.21 -14.39 9.59
CA LYS A 180 9.03 -13.65 9.20
C LYS A 180 9.19 -12.17 9.48
N VAL A 181 8.63 -11.38 8.59
CA VAL A 181 8.43 -9.95 8.79
C VAL A 181 6.96 -9.61 8.63
N THR A 182 6.45 -8.72 9.47
CA THR A 182 5.13 -8.11 9.32
C THR A 182 5.31 -6.74 8.70
N VAL A 183 4.66 -6.52 7.56
CA VAL A 183 4.78 -5.32 6.74
C VAL A 183 3.51 -4.48 6.87
N ASN A 184 3.70 -3.17 7.09
CA ASN A 184 2.65 -2.16 7.19
C ASN A 184 3.04 -0.91 6.43
N GLY A 185 2.09 -0.25 5.78
CA GLY A 185 2.35 1.05 5.15
C GLY A 185 1.45 1.35 3.98
N SER A 186 1.92 2.26 3.12
CA SER A 186 1.15 2.69 1.96
C SER A 186 2.05 3.03 0.78
N LEU A 187 1.52 2.78 -0.41
CA LEU A 187 2.14 3.09 -1.68
C LEU A 187 1.14 3.91 -2.52
N THR A 188 1.65 4.85 -3.30
CA THR A 188 0.91 5.68 -4.23
C THR A 188 1.30 5.25 -5.64
N CYS A 189 0.34 4.71 -6.38
CA CYS A 189 0.56 4.24 -7.73
C CYS A 189 0.80 5.44 -8.65
N THR A 190 1.95 5.45 -9.33
CA THR A 190 2.24 6.44 -10.38
C THR A 190 1.79 5.96 -11.75
N LYS A 191 1.55 4.65 -11.89
CA LYS A 191 1.04 4.00 -13.10
C LYS A 191 -0.02 2.98 -12.71
N THR A 192 -1.07 2.90 -13.51
CA THR A 192 -2.15 1.93 -13.33
C THR A 192 -2.44 1.24 -14.65
N THR A 193 -2.49 -0.08 -14.65
CA THR A 193 -2.83 -0.91 -15.82
C THR A 193 -4.08 -1.74 -15.54
N GLY A 194 -4.90 -1.95 -16.57
CA GLY A 194 -6.21 -2.58 -16.44
C GLY A 194 -7.27 -1.62 -15.86
N HIS A 195 -8.49 -1.72 -16.36
CA HIS A 195 -9.63 -0.90 -15.97
C HIS A 195 -10.87 -1.79 -15.77
#